data_AF-D0KZ58-F1
#
_entry.id   AF-D0KZ58-F1
#
_cell.length_a   1.000
_cell.length_b   1.000
_cell.length_c   1.000
_cell.angle_alpha   90.00
_cell.angle_beta   90.00
_cell.angle_gamma   90.00
#
_symmetry.space_group_name_H-M   'P 1'
#
loop_
_entity.id
_entity.type
_entity.pdbx_description
1 polymer ?
#
loop_
_entity_poly.entity_id
_entity_poly.type
_entity_poly.pdbx_seq_one_letter_code
_entity_poly.pdbx_strand_id
1 'polypeptide(L)'
;MKADLAERIATDPDFQHLIKRRTGYGWMMAFIIMLVYFTFILLIAYQPQLLATKISAGSTISVGIVAGFLIIVFSFVMTGLYVHKANTQFDALTAKIKESHE
;
A
#
# COMPACT_ATOMS: atom_id res chain seq x y z
N MET A 1 23.91 -22.78 15.32
CA MET A 1 24.05 -23.01 13.87
C MET A 1 23.02 -22.26 13.01
N LYS A 2 21.72 -22.20 13.36
CA LYS A 2 20.73 -21.39 12.60
C LYS A 2 20.91 -19.86 12.71
N ALA A 3 21.38 -19.38 13.86
CA ALA A 3 21.66 -17.94 14.07
C ALA A 3 22.76 -17.41 13.13
N ASP A 4 23.81 -18.21 12.89
CA ASP A 4 24.95 -17.87 12.03
C ASP A 4 24.53 -17.67 10.55
N LEU A 5 23.59 -18.49 10.08
CA LEU A 5 23.01 -18.39 8.74
C LEU A 5 22.14 -17.15 8.58
N ALA A 6 21.30 -16.83 9.57
CA ALA A 6 20.48 -15.62 9.57
C ALA A 6 21.36 -14.35 9.63
N GLU A 7 22.43 -14.38 10.40
CA GLU A 7 23.38 -13.27 10.54
C GLU A 7 24.20 -13.03 9.27
N ARG A 8 24.63 -14.11 8.60
CA ARG A 8 25.28 -14.05 7.27
C ARG A 8 24.36 -13.50 6.18
N ILE A 9 23.08 -13.91 6.16
CA ILE A 9 22.10 -13.36 5.21
C ILE A 9 21.81 -11.88 5.52
N ALA A 10 21.75 -11.51 6.80
CA ALA A 10 21.53 -10.12 7.20
C ALA A 10 22.71 -9.19 6.85
N THR A 11 23.93 -9.71 6.80
CA THR A 11 25.13 -8.95 6.40
C THR A 11 25.39 -8.96 4.89
N ASP A 12 24.63 -9.74 4.13
CA ASP A 12 24.75 -9.79 2.67
C ASP A 12 24.32 -8.43 2.04
N PRO A 13 25.18 -7.80 1.24
CA PRO A 13 24.89 -6.50 0.62
C PRO A 13 23.70 -6.53 -0.35
N ASP A 14 23.46 -7.64 -1.06
CA ASP A 14 22.28 -7.77 -1.93
C ASP A 14 21.00 -7.82 -1.11
N PHE A 15 21.02 -8.50 0.04
CA PHE A 15 19.89 -8.58 0.96
C PHE A 15 19.58 -7.20 1.58
N GLN A 16 20.59 -6.43 1.95
CA GLN A 16 20.42 -5.06 2.43
C GLN A 16 19.88 -4.11 1.35
N HIS A 17 20.32 -4.26 0.09
CA HIS A 17 19.78 -3.51 -1.04
C HIS A 17 18.29 -3.84 -1.31
N LEU A 18 17.91 -5.12 -1.18
CA LEU A 18 16.52 -5.57 -1.26
C LEU A 18 15.65 -4.96 -0.16
N ILE A 19 16.12 -4.99 1.09
CA ILE A 19 15.40 -4.38 2.23
C ILE A 19 15.21 -2.88 2.02
N LYS A 20 16.24 -2.14 1.62
CA LYS A 20 16.13 -0.69 1.39
C LYS A 20 15.09 -0.35 0.31
N ARG A 21 15.11 -1.08 -0.82
CA ARG A 21 14.10 -0.91 -1.88
C ARG A 21 12.68 -1.24 -1.40
N ARG A 22 12.53 -2.30 -0.60
CA ARG A 22 11.23 -2.70 -0.02
C ARG A 22 10.69 -1.64 0.94
N THR A 23 11.52 -1.19 1.87
CA THR A 23 11.14 -0.19 2.87
C THR A 23 10.74 1.12 2.20
N GLY A 24 11.47 1.57 1.18
CA GLY A 24 11.09 2.75 0.39
C GLY A 24 9.73 2.63 -0.29
N TYR A 25 9.40 1.46 -0.86
CA TYR A 25 8.08 1.21 -1.45
C TYR A 25 6.96 1.24 -0.41
N GLY A 26 7.18 0.62 0.75
CA GLY A 26 6.23 0.67 1.88
C GLY A 26 5.97 2.10 2.35
N TRP A 27 7.02 2.91 2.52
CA TRP A 27 6.90 4.32 2.89
C TRP A 27 6.17 5.15 1.85
N MET A 28 6.43 4.92 0.56
CA MET A 28 5.71 5.60 -0.51
C MET A 28 4.21 5.29 -0.46
N MET A 29 3.83 4.01 -0.30
CA MET A 29 2.42 3.60 -0.18
C MET A 29 1.76 4.19 1.08
N ALA A 30 2.48 4.21 2.20
CA ALA A 30 2.01 4.84 3.44
C ALA A 30 1.76 6.34 3.24
N PHE A 31 2.67 7.05 2.57
CA PHE A 31 2.50 8.47 2.28
C PHE A 31 1.29 8.75 1.37
N ILE A 32 1.07 7.90 0.35
CA ILE A 32 -0.09 8.02 -0.54
C ILE A 32 -1.40 7.85 0.25
N ILE A 33 -1.51 6.80 1.06
CA ILE A 33 -2.70 6.56 1.89
C ILE A 33 -2.91 7.74 2.84
N MET A 34 -1.85 8.17 3.51
CA MET A 34 -1.87 9.32 4.42
C MET A 34 -2.43 10.56 3.71
N LEU A 35 -1.91 10.91 2.53
CA LEU A 35 -2.37 12.07 1.75
C LEU A 35 -3.86 11.97 1.44
N VAL A 36 -4.33 10.83 0.93
CA VAL A 36 -5.76 10.62 0.60
C VAL A 36 -6.65 10.82 1.83
N TYR A 37 -6.29 10.23 2.97
CA TYR A 37 -7.06 10.36 4.21
C TYR A 37 -7.04 11.80 4.75
N PHE A 38 -5.88 12.45 4.80
CA PHE A 38 -5.80 13.84 5.24
C PHE A 38 -6.61 14.76 4.33
N THR A 39 -6.53 14.61 3.01
CA THR A 39 -7.35 15.38 2.07
C THR A 39 -8.83 15.18 2.35
N PHE A 40 -9.28 13.94 2.55
CA PHE A 40 -10.70 13.66 2.82
C PHE A 40 -11.15 14.23 4.17
N ILE A 41 -10.36 14.06 5.22
CA ILE A 41 -10.64 14.59 6.57
C ILE A 41 -10.70 16.12 6.55
N LEU A 42 -9.75 16.78 5.87
CA LEU A 42 -9.76 18.24 5.72
C LEU A 42 -11.00 18.71 4.98
N LEU A 43 -11.43 17.99 3.94
CA LEU A 43 -12.64 18.34 3.20
C LEU A 43 -13.90 18.21 4.06
N ILE A 44 -13.97 17.19 4.93
CA ILE A 44 -15.03 17.06 5.94
C ILE A 44 -14.99 18.24 6.93
N ALA A 45 -13.80 18.61 7.40
CA ALA A 45 -13.65 19.64 8.43
C ALA A 45 -13.97 21.05 7.91
N TYR A 46 -13.51 21.41 6.71
CA TYR A 46 -13.61 22.76 6.18
C TYR A 46 -14.78 22.96 5.20
N GLN A 47 -15.22 21.92 4.48
CA GLN A 47 -16.24 22.03 3.44
C GLN A 47 -17.29 20.89 3.49
N PRO A 48 -17.95 20.66 4.64
CA PRO A 48 -18.94 19.58 4.78
C PRO A 48 -20.16 19.75 3.84
N GLN A 49 -20.48 20.98 3.44
CA GLN A 49 -21.59 21.29 2.54
C GLN A 49 -21.40 20.69 1.14
N LEU A 50 -20.16 20.65 0.64
CA LEU A 50 -19.86 20.00 -0.64
C LEU A 50 -20.12 18.50 -0.56
N LEU A 51 -19.72 17.86 0.55
CA LEU A 51 -19.94 16.43 0.78
C LEU A 51 -21.43 16.10 0.96
N ALA A 52 -22.22 17.04 1.49
CA ALA A 52 -23.67 16.90 1.63
C ALA A 52 -24.43 17.17 0.33
N THR A 53 -23.77 17.72 -0.70
CA THR A 53 -24.42 18.02 -1.99
C THR A 53 -24.87 16.72 -2.64
N LYS A 54 -26.14 16.68 -3.07
CA LYS A 54 -26.72 15.52 -3.76
C LYS A 54 -26.23 15.47 -5.19
N ILE A 55 -25.96 14.26 -5.70
CA ILE A 55 -25.43 14.07 -7.07
C ILE A 55 -26.47 14.35 -8.16
N SER A 56 -27.77 14.29 -7.83
CA SER A 56 -28.88 14.53 -8.76
C SER A 56 -30.15 14.91 -8.01
N ALA A 57 -31.04 15.66 -8.67
CA ALA A 57 -32.34 16.03 -8.13
C ALA A 57 -33.17 14.77 -7.85
N GLY A 58 -33.51 14.53 -6.58
CA GLY A 58 -34.23 13.33 -6.12
C GLY A 58 -33.35 12.19 -5.59
N SER A 59 -32.03 12.28 -5.72
CA SER A 59 -31.12 11.26 -5.17
C SER A 59 -30.93 11.41 -3.65
N THR A 60 -30.84 10.28 -2.94
CA THR A 60 -30.37 10.21 -1.54
C THR A 60 -28.85 10.15 -1.44
N ILE A 61 -28.15 9.93 -2.56
CA ILE A 61 -26.69 9.81 -2.60
C ILE A 61 -26.07 11.21 -2.66
N SER A 62 -25.16 11.48 -1.73
CA SER A 62 -24.36 12.71 -1.70
C SER A 62 -22.98 12.50 -2.34
N VAL A 63 -22.35 13.59 -2.74
CA VAL A 63 -20.97 13.60 -3.24
C VAL A 63 -20.01 12.94 -2.24
N GLY A 64 -20.23 13.16 -0.94
CA GLY A 64 -19.42 12.53 0.10
C GLY A 64 -19.55 11.00 0.17
N ILE A 65 -20.74 10.46 -0.09
CA ILE A 65 -20.94 9.00 -0.16
C ILE A 65 -20.16 8.43 -1.34
N VAL A 66 -20.25 9.08 -2.51
CA VAL A 66 -19.49 8.66 -3.71
C VAL A 66 -17.99 8.75 -3.46
N ALA A 67 -17.51 9.85 -2.88
CA ALA A 67 -16.10 10.03 -2.55
C ALA A 67 -15.60 8.95 -1.56
N GLY A 68 -16.36 8.67 -0.50
CA GLY A 68 -16.04 7.60 0.45
C GLY A 68 -15.98 6.22 -0.22
N PHE A 69 -16.93 5.92 -1.11
CA PHE A 69 -16.90 4.68 -1.88
C PHE A 69 -15.64 4.59 -2.78
N LEU A 70 -15.27 5.67 -3.45
CA LEU A 70 -14.05 5.71 -4.26
C LEU A 70 -12.79 5.47 -3.42
N ILE A 71 -12.73 6.03 -2.20
CA ILE A 71 -11.62 5.78 -1.27
C ILE A 71 -11.54 4.29 -0.88
N ILE A 72 -12.69 3.64 -0.66
CA ILE A 72 -12.73 2.19 -0.36
C ILE A 72 -12.18 1.38 -1.54
N VAL A 73 -12.68 1.63 -2.75
CA VAL A 73 -12.20 0.95 -3.96
C VAL A 73 -10.70 1.18 -4.16
N PHE A 74 -10.25 2.43 -4.00
CA PHE A 74 -8.83 2.79 -4.05
C PHE A 74 -8.00 2.02 -3.02
N SER A 75 -8.49 1.88 -1.79
CA SER A 75 -7.81 1.11 -0.73
C SER A 75 -7.61 -0.36 -1.11
N PHE A 76 -8.63 -0.99 -1.72
CA PHE A 76 -8.50 -2.36 -2.23
C PHE A 76 -7.46 -2.47 -3.35
N VAL A 77 -7.47 -1.52 -4.30
CA VAL A 77 -6.49 -1.47 -5.38
C VAL A 77 -5.07 -1.30 -4.83
N MET A 78 -4.87 -0.36 -3.90
CA MET A 78 -3.57 -0.12 -3.27
C MET A 78 -3.08 -1.36 -2.51
N THR A 79 -3.97 -2.03 -1.77
CA THR A 79 -3.64 -3.27 -1.07
C THR A 79 -3.23 -4.36 -2.06
N GLY A 80 -3.97 -4.53 -3.16
CA GLY A 80 -3.65 -5.49 -4.22
C GLY A 80 -2.28 -5.21 -4.86
N LEU A 81 -2.01 -3.95 -5.21
CA LEU A 81 -0.72 -3.52 -5.77
C LEU A 81 0.43 -3.77 -4.79
N TYR A 82 0.22 -3.49 -3.50
CA TYR A 82 1.20 -3.74 -2.46
C TYR A 82 1.48 -5.24 -2.32
N VAL A 83 0.45 -6.06 -2.21
CA VAL A 83 0.57 -7.53 -2.07
C VAL A 83 1.24 -8.13 -3.31
N HIS A 84 0.84 -7.75 -4.52
CA HIS A 84 1.45 -8.25 -5.75
C HIS A 84 2.95 -7.93 -5.82
N LYS A 85 3.34 -6.71 -5.45
CA LYS A 85 4.75 -6.27 -5.43
C LYS A 85 5.56 -6.89 -4.27
N ALA A 86 4.91 -7.24 -3.18
CA ALA A 86 5.53 -7.96 -2.08
C ALA A 86 5.74 -9.45 -2.42
N ASN A 87 4.77 -10.07 -3.10
CA ASN A 87 4.80 -11.49 -3.45
C ASN A 87 5.79 -11.79 -4.58
N THR A 88 5.91 -10.92 -5.58
CA THR A 88 6.93 -11.05 -6.65
C THR A 88 8.37 -11.12 -6.12
N GLN A 89 8.63 -10.60 -4.92
CA GLN A 89 9.94 -10.71 -4.26
C GLN A 89 10.11 -11.99 -3.45
N PHE A 90 9.02 -12.53 -2.88
CA PHE A 90 9.05 -13.85 -2.25
C PHE A 90 9.35 -14.93 -3.30
N ASP A 91 8.72 -14.83 -4.47
CA ASP A 91 8.99 -15.74 -5.58
C ASP A 91 10.45 -15.67 -6.04
N ALA A 92 11.06 -14.47 -6.06
CA ALA A 92 12.48 -14.31 -6.39
C ALA A 92 13.41 -14.96 -5.36
N LEU A 93 13.07 -14.89 -4.06
CA LEU A 93 13.84 -15.53 -3.00
C LEU A 93 13.69 -17.06 -3.04
N THR A 94 12.48 -17.55 -3.29
CA THR A 94 12.19 -18.98 -3.43
C THR A 94 12.85 -19.58 -4.67
N ALA A 95 12.90 -18.85 -5.79
CA ALA A 95 13.63 -19.27 -6.98
C ALA A 95 15.13 -19.47 -6.71
N LYS A 96 15.76 -18.53 -5.99
CA LYS A 96 17.20 -18.58 -5.65
C LYS A 96 17.57 -19.77 -4.75
N ILE A 97 16.66 -20.19 -3.87
CA ILE A 97 16.84 -21.35 -2.98
C ILE A 97 16.63 -22.67 -3.73
N LYS A 98 15.75 -22.69 -4.73
CA LYS A 98 15.48 -23.89 -5.53
C LYS A 98 16.64 -24.22 -6.48
N GLU A 99 17.29 -23.21 -7.03
CA GLU A 99 18.43 -23.34 -7.94
C GLU A 99 19.74 -23.77 -7.24
N SER A 100 19.86 -23.57 -5.92
CA SER A 100 21.04 -24.00 -5.14
C SER A 100 20.98 -25.45 -4.67
N HIS A 101 19.94 -26.20 -5.05
CA HIS A 101 19.68 -27.58 -4.62
C HIS A 101 19.36 -28.55 -5.79
N GLU A 102 19.56 -28.11 -7.04
CA GLU A 102 19.74 -28.98 -8.22
C GLU A 102 21.21 -28.98 -8.62
#